data_AF-A0A2W0BK03-F1
#
_entry.id   AF-A0A2W0BK03-F1
#
_cell.length_a   1.000
_cell.length_b   1.000
_cell.length_c   1.000
_cell.angle_alpha   90.00
_cell.angle_beta   90.00
_cell.angle_gamma   90.00
#
_symmetry.space_group_name_H-M   'P 1'
#
loop_
_entity.id
_entity.type
_entity.pdbx_description
1 polymer ?
#
loop_
_entity_poly.entity_id
_entity_poly.type
_entity_poly.pdbx_seq_one_letter_code
_entity_poly.pdbx_strand_id
1 'polypeptide(L)' 'RIFERGAGETQSSGTGSCASAIAAIHTGHISSPVEVHAPGGKQVVHWDGADALLLEGPARLVYRGEFLL' A
#
# COMPACT_ATOMS: atom_id res chain seq x y z
N ARG A 1 -9.24 -2.23 -5.06
CA ARG A 1 -9.73 -3.14 -3.99
C ARG A 1 -8.68 -4.21 -3.76
N ILE A 2 -8.55 -4.74 -2.55
CA ILE A 2 -7.47 -5.66 -2.17
C ILE A 2 -8.07 -6.84 -1.43
N PHE A 3 -7.71 -8.06 -1.85
CA PHE A 3 -8.06 -9.30 -1.16
C PHE A 3 -6.77 -9.98 -0.72
N GLU A 4 -6.50 -9.99 0.59
CA GLU A 4 -5.27 -10.49 1.16
C GLU A 4 -5.35 -11.97 1.51
N ARG A 5 -4.25 -12.69 1.25
CA ARG A 5 -4.09 -14.09 1.59
C ARG A 5 -4.25 -14.29 3.10
N GLY A 6 -5.30 -15.00 3.52
CA GLY A 6 -5.57 -15.31 4.93
C GLY A 6 -6.27 -14.20 5.72
N ALA A 7 -6.57 -13.05 5.12
CA ALA A 7 -7.26 -11.94 5.78
C ALA A 7 -8.54 -11.47 5.04
N GLY A 8 -8.74 -11.88 3.78
CA GLY A 8 -9.92 -11.49 3.00
C GLY A 8 -9.84 -10.08 2.43
N GLU A 9 -10.98 -9.43 2.18
CA GLU A 9 -10.99 -8.03 1.71
C GLU A 9 -10.56 -7.10 2.84
N THR A 10 -9.47 -6.35 2.63
CA THR A 10 -8.97 -5.35 3.58
C THR A 10 -9.23 -3.94 3.05
N GLN A 11 -9.35 -2.96 3.96
CA GLN A 11 -9.53 -1.58 3.54
C GLN A 11 -8.26 -0.98 2.92
N SER A 12 -7.09 -1.53 3.23
CA SER A 12 -5.80 -1.05 2.76
C SER A 12 -4.75 -2.13 2.92
N SER A 13 -3.77 -2.20 2.01
CA SER A 13 -2.59 -3.06 2.12
C SER A 13 -1.39 -2.34 1.52
N GLY A 14 -0.35 -2.09 2.31
CA GLY A 14 0.84 -1.38 1.83
C GLY A 14 1.59 -2.15 0.75
N THR A 15 1.83 -3.45 0.97
CA THR A 15 2.49 -4.31 -0.02
C THR A 15 1.66 -4.49 -1.29
N GLY A 16 0.33 -4.63 -1.16
CA GLY A 16 -0.58 -4.70 -2.30
C GLY A 16 -0.59 -3.42 -3.13
N SER A 17 -0.57 -2.25 -2.48
CA SER A 17 -0.43 -0.94 -3.14
C SER A 17 0.88 -0.83 -3.91
N CYS A 18 2.01 -1.17 -3.29
CA CYS A 18 3.32 -1.16 -3.94
C CYS A 18 3.37 -2.09 -5.16
N ALA A 19 2.92 -3.33 -5.01
CA ALA A 19 2.92 -4.31 -6.09
C ALA A 19 2.06 -3.84 -7.28
N SER A 20 0.88 -3.26 -7.00
CA SER A 20 -0.01 -2.75 -8.04
C SER A 20 0.59 -1.55 -8.78
N ALA A 21 1.20 -0.61 -8.05
CA ALA A 21 1.88 0.55 -8.63
C ALA A 21 3.06 0.12 -9.52
N ILE A 22 3.92 -0.77 -9.03
CA ILE A 22 5.07 -1.29 -9.79
C ILE A 22 4.59 -2.03 -11.04
N ALA A 23 3.58 -2.89 -10.94
CA ALA A 23 3.05 -3.60 -12.09
C ALA A 23 2.54 -2.65 -13.18
N ALA A 24 1.85 -1.56 -12.79
CA ALA A 24 1.35 -0.56 -13.73
C ALA A 24 2.47 0.29 -14.35
N ILE A 25 3.52 0.63 -13.59
CA ILE A 25 4.72 1.30 -14.11
C ILE A 25 5.47 0.40 -15.08
N HIS A 26 5.73 -0.84 -14.69
CA HIS A 26 6.49 -1.80 -15.49
C HIS A 26 5.80 -2.14 -16.82
N THR A 27 4.47 -2.11 -16.83
CA THR A 27 3.67 -2.31 -18.05
C THR A 27 3.44 -1.03 -18.85
N GLY A 28 4.04 0.10 -18.45
CA GLY A 28 4.02 1.36 -19.19
C GLY A 28 2.71 2.15 -19.12
N HIS A 29 1.81 1.82 -18.18
CA HIS A 29 0.51 2.48 -18.06
C HIS A 29 0.57 3.79 -17.27
N ILE A 30 1.48 3.90 -16.30
CA ILE A 30 1.63 5.06 -15.42
C ILE A 30 3.10 5.32 -15.10
N SER A 31 3.42 6.51 -14.60
CA SER A 31 4.75 6.89 -14.12
C SER A 31 4.75 7.18 -12.62
N SER A 32 5.88 6.98 -11.96
CA SER A 32 6.10 7.38 -10.57
C SER A 32 6.10 8.90 -10.40
N PRO A 33 5.62 9.46 -9.26
CA PRO A 33 5.00 8.74 -8.14
C PRO A 33 3.55 8.34 -8.43
N VAL A 34 3.10 7.24 -7.81
CA VAL A 34 1.76 6.70 -7.99
C VAL A 34 0.93 6.88 -6.74
N GLU A 35 -0.18 7.62 -6.84
CA GLU A 35 -1.20 7.69 -5.80
C GLU A 35 -2.14 6.48 -5.91
N VAL A 36 -2.10 5.58 -4.93
CA VAL A 36 -2.96 4.40 -4.86
C VAL A 36 -4.15 4.71 -3.95
N HIS A 37 -5.36 4.58 -4.52
CA HIS A 37 -6.61 4.77 -3.79
C HIS A 37 -7.16 3.43 -3.30
N ALA A 38 -7.16 3.23 -1.98
CA ALA A 38 -7.83 2.10 -1.32
C ALA A 38 -9.00 2.61 -0.46
N PRO A 39 -9.97 1.75 -0.08
CA PRO A 39 -11.08 2.15 0.79
C PRO A 39 -10.64 2.84 2.09
N GLY A 40 -9.52 2.41 2.67
CA GLY A 40 -8.97 2.93 3.92
C GLY A 40 -8.14 4.21 3.77
N GLY A 41 -7.97 4.73 2.56
CA GLY A 41 -7.25 5.97 2.30
C GLY A 41 -6.26 5.87 1.14
N LYS A 42 -5.57 6.99 0.93
CA LYS A 42 -4.55 7.16 -0.12
C LYS A 42 -3.17 6.78 0.41
N GLN A 43 -2.35 6.21 -0.48
CA GLN A 43 -0.93 5.96 -0.26
C GLN A 43 -0.16 6.42 -1.50
N VAL A 44 1.09 6.84 -1.34
CA VAL A 44 1.95 7.26 -2.45
C VAL A 44 3.12 6.31 -2.56
N VAL A 45 3.31 5.74 -3.76
CA VAL A 45 4.43 4.86 -4.08
C VAL A 45 5.41 5.61 -4.98
N HIS A 46 6.66 5.71 -4.52
CA HIS A 46 7.76 6.23 -5.32
C HIS A 46 8.64 5.07 -5.76
N TRP A 47 8.81 4.92 -7.06
CA TRP A 47 9.69 3.91 -7.65
C TRP A 47 10.32 4.41 -8.95
N ASP A 48 11.63 4.36 -9.04
CA ASP A 48 12.43 4.85 -10.17
C ASP A 48 12.97 3.70 -11.06
N GLY A 49 12.47 2.48 -10.85
CA GLY A 49 12.94 1.30 -11.57
C GLY A 49 14.11 0.57 -10.88
N ALA A 50 14.57 1.04 -9.71
CA ALA A 50 15.59 0.36 -8.91
C ALA A 50 15.03 -0.84 -8.12
N ASP A 51 15.89 -1.54 -7.37
CA ASP A 51 15.49 -2.68 -6.54
C ASP A 51 14.59 -2.31 -5.36
N ALA A 52 14.64 -1.04 -4.91
CA ALA A 52 13.89 -0.54 -3.77
C ALA A 52 12.84 0.50 -4.18
N LEU A 53 11.82 0.64 -3.34
CA LEU A 53 10.75 1.62 -3.48
C LEU A 53 10.51 2.33 -2.14
N LEU A 54 9.84 3.48 -2.18
CA LEU A 54 9.30 4.15 -0.99
C LEU A 54 7.78 4.12 -1.01
N LEU A 55 7.20 3.82 0.16
CA LEU A 55 5.76 3.90 0.40
C LEU A 55 5.50 4.96 1.46
N GLU A 56 4.70 5.95 1.11
CA GLU A 56 4.25 7.00 2.02
C GLU A 56 2.75 6.85 2.31
N GLY A 57 2.40 6.96 3.59
CA GLY A 57 1.01 6.98 4.05
C GLY A 57 0.91 7.33 5.53
N PRO A 58 -0.25 7.78 6.00
CA PRO A 58 -0.46 8.15 7.39
C PRO A 58 -0.50 6.90 8.29
N ALA A 59 -0.03 7.05 9.53
CA ALA A 59 -0.25 6.11 10.61
C ALA A 59 -0.77 6.87 11.85
N ARG A 60 -1.72 6.28 12.58
CA ARG A 60 -2.32 6.90 13.76
C ARG A 60 -2.38 5.92 14.92
N LEU A 61 -1.87 6.35 16.07
CA LEU A 61 -2.09 5.64 17.34
C LEU A 61 -3.58 5.78 17.72
N VAL A 62 -4.29 4.65 17.84
CA VAL A 62 -5.70 4.64 18.22
C VAL A 62 -5.86 4.51 19.75
N TYR A 63 -5.19 3.53 20.36
CA TYR A 63 -5.21 3.30 21.79
C TYR A 63 -3.93 2.60 22.28
N ARG A 64 -3.76 2.53 23.60
CA ARG A 64 -2.79 1.66 24.30
C ARG A 64 -3.56 0.84 25.34
N GLY A 65 -3.14 -0.38 25.61
CA GLY A 65 -3.80 -1.26 26.57
C GLY A 65 -2.98 -2.49 26.91
N GLU A 66 -3.52 -3.30 27.80
CA GLU A 66 -2.97 -4.59 28.25
C GLU A 66 -3.96 -5.70 27.88
N PHE A 67 -3.46 -6.91 27.61
CA PHE A 67 -4.28 -8.08 27.27
C PHE A 67 -3.80 -9.30 28.07
N LEU A 68 -4.74 -10.14 28.52
CA LEU A 68 -4.44 -11.40 29.18
C LEU A 68 -4.31 -12.49 28.12
N LEU A 69 -3.13 -13.13 28.07
CA LEU A 69 -2.85 -14.23 27.15
C LEU A 69 -3.46 -15.55 27.64
#